data_AF-A0A7S1AW20-F1
#
_entry.id   AF-A0A7S1AW20-F1
#
_cell.length_a   1.000
_cell.length_b   1.000
_cell.length_c   1.000
_cell.angle_alpha   90.00
_cell.angle_beta   90.00
_cell.angle_gamma   90.00
#
_symmetry.space_group_name_H-M   'P 1'
#
loop_
_entity.id
_entity.type
_entity.pdbx_description
1 polymer ?
#
loop_
_entity_poly.entity_id
_entity_poly.type
_entity_poly.pdbx_seq_one_letter_code
_entity_poly.pdbx_strand_id
1 'polypeptide(L)'
;FSQWCADSTSEKKRLISKAAENIDKLAADVALADQNIADAVIHIAQLVKGIATNERELQEATAMRETEQADYTKSHQDYDESIDALQRAIVILQQQPRKLSQVSGEALAQVSSLQLVPESAKTSINSFLQQSDSTVELPSVPVANAYEFHSEGIVQLLNKLLDKFKSEIFELENAEKSAVQNFGLNSADLTATNVQLADDRDFQTNRKADNEAEKLEK
;
A
#
# COMPACT_ATOMS: atom_id res chain seq x y z
N PHE A 1 88.21 -25.26 -14.61
CA PHE A 1 88.02 -24.05 -13.78
C PHE A 1 87.45 -22.88 -14.57
N SER A 2 88.12 -22.36 -15.62
CA SER A 2 87.61 -21.25 -16.45
C SER A 2 86.21 -21.49 -17.04
N GLN A 3 85.96 -22.67 -17.62
CA GLN A 3 84.64 -23.04 -18.15
C GLN A 3 83.53 -22.98 -17.09
N TRP A 4 83.80 -23.51 -15.89
CA TRP A 4 82.86 -23.47 -14.77
C TRP A 4 82.54 -22.04 -14.32
N CYS A 5 83.52 -21.13 -14.31
CA CYS A 5 83.29 -19.71 -14.02
C CYS A 5 82.42 -19.04 -15.09
N ALA A 6 82.65 -19.34 -16.36
CA ALA A 6 81.85 -18.83 -17.48
C ALA A 6 80.40 -19.34 -17.43
N ASP A 7 80.22 -20.65 -17.25
CA ASP A 7 78.91 -21.29 -17.13
C ASP A 7 78.12 -20.75 -15.93
N SER A 8 78.78 -20.63 -14.77
CA SER A 8 78.18 -20.07 -13.56
C SER A 8 77.77 -18.60 -13.72
N THR A 9 78.55 -17.81 -14.46
CA THR A 9 78.23 -16.41 -14.73
C THR A 9 77.04 -16.28 -15.67
N SER A 10 77.00 -17.11 -16.72
CA SER A 10 75.88 -17.16 -17.67
C SER A 10 74.58 -17.56 -16.97
N GLU A 11 74.64 -18.62 -16.15
CA GLU A 11 73.47 -19.11 -15.42
C GLU A 11 72.93 -18.08 -14.43
N LYS A 12 73.81 -17.39 -13.67
CA LYS A 12 73.38 -16.31 -12.78
C LYS A 12 72.72 -15.15 -13.53
N LYS A 13 73.26 -14.74 -14.69
CA LYS A 13 72.63 -13.70 -15.52
C LYS A 13 71.24 -14.13 -16.01
N ARG A 14 71.09 -15.37 -16.44
CA ARG A 14 69.80 -15.95 -16.83
C ARG A 14 68.80 -15.95 -15.68
N LEU A 15 69.23 -16.35 -14.48
CA LEU A 15 68.40 -16.34 -13.28
C LEU A 15 67.98 -14.91 -12.88
N ILE A 16 68.88 -13.92 -12.97
CA ILE A 16 68.55 -12.51 -12.72
C ILE A 16 67.52 -12.00 -13.73
N SER A 17 67.70 -12.29 -15.02
CA SER A 17 66.73 -11.90 -16.06
C SER A 17 65.37 -12.51 -15.79
N LYS A 18 65.32 -13.81 -15.46
CA LYS A 18 64.08 -14.50 -15.12
C LYS A 18 63.43 -13.94 -13.86
N ALA A 19 64.22 -13.57 -12.86
CA ALA A 19 63.73 -12.94 -11.63
C ALA A 19 63.14 -11.55 -11.92
N ALA A 20 63.79 -10.75 -12.76
CA ALA A 20 63.27 -9.45 -13.19
C ALA A 20 61.93 -9.58 -13.95
N GLU A 21 61.84 -10.50 -14.91
CA GLU A 21 60.58 -10.79 -15.61
C GLU A 21 59.46 -11.25 -14.65
N ASN A 22 59.80 -12.03 -13.63
CA ASN A 22 58.82 -12.45 -12.62
C ASN A 22 58.37 -11.27 -11.75
N ILE A 23 59.29 -10.37 -11.35
CA ILE A 23 58.95 -9.16 -10.60
C ILE A 23 57.99 -8.29 -11.40
N ASP A 24 58.25 -8.08 -12.69
CA ASP A 24 57.38 -7.26 -13.56
C ASP A 24 55.98 -7.87 -13.68
N LYS A 25 55.88 -9.20 -13.79
CA LYS A 25 54.59 -9.91 -13.80
C LYS A 25 53.85 -9.75 -12.47
N LEU A 26 54.52 -9.98 -11.34
CA LEU A 26 53.92 -9.83 -10.01
C LEU A 26 53.45 -8.39 -9.78
N ALA A 27 54.21 -7.39 -10.22
CA ALA A 27 53.83 -5.99 -10.12
C ALA A 27 52.57 -5.67 -10.94
N ALA A 28 52.48 -6.17 -12.18
CA ALA A 28 51.29 -5.99 -13.02
C ALA A 28 50.05 -6.65 -12.40
N ASP A 29 50.23 -7.85 -11.86
CA ASP A 29 49.21 -8.62 -11.19
C ASP A 29 48.70 -7.93 -9.91
N VAL A 30 49.59 -7.37 -9.09
CA VAL A 30 49.23 -6.58 -7.90
C VAL A 30 48.43 -5.34 -8.30
N ALA A 31 48.83 -4.65 -9.36
CA ALA A 31 48.09 -3.49 -9.86
C ALA A 31 46.68 -3.85 -10.33
N LEU A 32 46.51 -5.00 -10.99
CA LEU A 32 45.20 -5.51 -11.38
C LEU A 32 44.34 -5.87 -10.16
N ALA A 33 44.91 -6.55 -9.17
CA ALA A 33 44.20 -6.88 -7.93
C ALA A 33 43.74 -5.61 -7.20
N ASP A 34 44.58 -4.57 -7.13
CA ASP A 34 44.21 -3.28 -6.53
C ASP A 34 43.04 -2.60 -7.25
N GLN A 35 43.03 -2.64 -8.59
CA GLN A 35 41.91 -2.13 -9.37
C GLN A 35 40.62 -2.92 -9.08
N ASN A 36 40.69 -4.25 -9.11
CA ASN A 36 39.53 -5.11 -8.85
C ASN A 36 38.95 -4.90 -7.45
N ILE A 37 39.81 -4.71 -6.44
CA ILE A 37 39.40 -4.38 -5.06
C ILE A 37 38.67 -3.04 -5.03
N ALA A 38 39.24 -2.00 -5.67
CA ALA A 38 38.63 -0.68 -5.72
C ALA A 38 37.24 -0.72 -6.38
N ASP A 39 37.12 -1.42 -7.52
CA ASP A 39 35.84 -1.60 -8.22
C ASP A 39 34.82 -2.35 -7.35
N ALA A 40 35.24 -3.42 -6.67
CA ALA A 40 34.37 -4.17 -5.76
C ALA A 40 33.87 -3.30 -4.59
N VAL A 41 34.73 -2.45 -4.00
CA VAL A 41 34.34 -1.51 -2.94
C VAL A 41 33.27 -0.52 -3.42
N ILE A 42 33.44 0.03 -4.63
CA ILE A 42 32.46 0.96 -5.21
C ILE A 42 31.12 0.24 -5.43
N HIS A 43 31.14 -0.97 -6.00
CA HIS A 43 29.92 -1.75 -6.24
C HIS A 43 29.21 -2.11 -4.94
N ILE A 44 29.93 -2.56 -3.91
CA ILE A 44 29.36 -2.85 -2.58
C ILE A 44 28.65 -1.60 -2.03
N ALA A 45 29.30 -0.43 -2.10
CA ALA A 45 28.70 0.82 -1.60
C ALA A 45 27.42 1.20 -2.37
N GLN A 46 27.38 1.00 -3.68
CA GLN A 46 26.19 1.23 -4.50
C GLN A 46 25.05 0.26 -4.15
N LEU A 47 25.36 -1.03 -3.99
CA LEU A 47 24.39 -2.07 -3.62
C LEU A 47 23.79 -1.80 -2.24
N VAL A 48 24.63 -1.47 -1.25
CA VAL A 48 24.17 -1.10 0.10
C VAL A 48 23.25 0.12 0.07
N LYS A 49 23.58 1.14 -0.74
CA LYS A 49 22.72 2.30 -0.93
C LYS A 49 21.39 1.94 -1.59
N GLY A 50 21.41 1.03 -2.56
CA GLY A 50 20.20 0.51 -3.22
C GLY A 50 19.28 -0.18 -2.22
N ILE A 51 19.82 -1.10 -1.42
CA ILE A 51 19.08 -1.80 -0.36
C ILE A 51 18.43 -0.81 0.61
N ALA A 52 19.20 0.15 1.12
CA ALA A 52 18.69 1.15 2.05
C ALA A 52 17.60 2.05 1.44
N THR A 53 17.69 2.35 0.14
CA THR A 53 16.65 3.12 -0.56
C THR A 53 15.35 2.34 -0.65
N ASN A 54 15.42 1.08 -1.07
CA ASN A 54 14.26 0.19 -1.18
C ASN A 54 13.62 -0.10 0.19
N GLU A 55 14.42 -0.27 1.25
CA GLU A 55 13.92 -0.44 2.62
C GLU A 55 13.12 0.79 3.09
N ARG A 56 13.61 2.00 2.79
CA ARG A 56 12.88 3.24 3.09
C ARG A 56 11.58 3.32 2.29
N GLU A 57 11.61 3.00 1.01
CA GLU A 57 10.40 3.00 0.16
C GLU A 57 9.36 1.99 0.66
N LEU A 58 9.79 0.81 1.09
CA LEU A 58 8.91 -0.19 1.69
C LEU A 58 8.28 0.32 2.99
N GLN A 59 9.04 0.99 3.85
CA GLN A 59 8.52 1.61 5.08
C GLN A 59 7.49 2.71 4.78
N GLU A 60 7.80 3.60 3.84
CA GLU A 60 6.90 4.69 3.43
C GLU A 60 5.60 4.14 2.83
N ALA A 61 5.69 3.15 1.94
CA ALA A 61 4.53 2.48 1.36
C ALA A 61 3.68 1.76 2.43
N THR A 62 4.34 1.14 3.42
CA THR A 62 3.63 0.44 4.51
C THR A 62 2.88 1.43 5.40
N ALA A 63 3.50 2.54 5.80
CA ALA A 63 2.85 3.57 6.61
C ALA A 63 1.65 4.22 5.88
N MET A 64 1.78 4.45 4.56
CA MET A 64 0.67 4.91 3.73
C MET A 64 -0.47 3.89 3.72
N ARG A 65 -0.15 2.60 3.53
CA ARG A 65 -1.14 1.52 3.51
C ARG A 65 -1.88 1.37 4.83
N GLU A 66 -1.19 1.50 5.97
CA GLU A 66 -1.82 1.49 7.29
C GLU A 66 -2.82 2.64 7.45
N THR A 67 -2.47 3.83 6.96
CA THR A 67 -3.35 5.01 7.00
C THR A 67 -4.58 4.79 6.11
N GLU A 68 -4.38 4.38 4.87
CA GLU A 68 -5.47 4.09 3.93
C GLU A 68 -6.39 2.96 4.43
N GLN A 69 -5.83 1.93 5.07
CA GLN A 69 -6.62 0.84 5.65
C GLN A 69 -7.49 1.33 6.82
N ALA A 70 -6.98 2.24 7.64
CA ALA A 70 -7.75 2.83 8.73
C ALA A 70 -8.92 3.67 8.18
N ASP A 71 -8.65 4.49 7.16
CA ASP A 71 -9.67 5.30 6.48
C ASP A 71 -10.71 4.44 5.76
N TYR A 72 -10.29 3.35 5.09
CA TYR A 72 -11.18 2.35 4.51
C TYR A 72 -12.08 1.72 5.55
N THR A 73 -11.52 1.25 6.66
CA THR A 73 -12.27 0.56 7.72
C THR A 73 -13.34 1.47 8.31
N LYS A 74 -12.98 2.73 8.58
CA LYS A 74 -13.92 3.73 9.07
C LYS A 74 -15.03 4.02 8.05
N SER A 75 -14.67 4.28 6.81
CA SER A 75 -15.63 4.60 5.75
C SER A 75 -16.58 3.43 5.48
N HIS A 76 -16.04 2.21 5.43
CA HIS A 76 -16.81 0.97 5.25
C HIS A 76 -17.82 0.78 6.39
N GLN A 77 -17.40 0.97 7.64
CA GLN A 77 -18.30 0.94 8.80
C GLN A 77 -19.40 2.00 8.72
N ASP A 78 -19.05 3.25 8.39
CA ASP A 78 -20.03 4.35 8.27
C ASP A 78 -21.10 4.01 7.20
N TYR A 79 -20.69 3.41 6.08
CA TYR A 79 -21.62 2.94 5.03
C TYR A 79 -22.49 1.78 5.51
N ASP A 80 -21.91 0.76 6.15
CA ASP A 80 -22.63 -0.41 6.66
C ASP A 80 -23.72 -0.02 7.67
N GLU A 81 -23.37 0.81 8.65
CA GLU A 81 -24.32 1.33 9.65
C GLU A 81 -25.43 2.16 8.99
N SER A 82 -25.07 2.96 7.99
CA SER A 82 -26.04 3.77 7.26
C SER A 82 -26.98 2.93 6.41
N ILE A 83 -26.48 1.88 5.77
CA ILE A 83 -27.27 0.93 4.98
C ILE A 83 -28.25 0.18 5.88
N ASP A 84 -27.82 -0.34 7.04
CA ASP A 84 -28.71 -1.03 7.99
C ASP A 84 -29.82 -0.10 8.50
N ALA A 85 -29.47 1.13 8.90
CA ALA A 85 -30.45 2.11 9.36
C ALA A 85 -31.48 2.46 8.28
N LEU A 86 -31.04 2.63 7.02
CA LEU A 86 -31.93 2.90 5.89
C LEU A 86 -32.87 1.71 5.62
N GLN A 87 -32.35 0.48 5.62
CA GLN A 87 -33.17 -0.73 5.43
C GLN A 87 -34.24 -0.86 6.51
N ARG A 88 -33.87 -0.65 7.78
CA ARG A 88 -34.81 -0.68 8.90
C ARG A 88 -35.89 0.39 8.78
N ALA A 89 -35.50 1.64 8.48
CA ALA A 89 -36.44 2.74 8.32
C ALA A 89 -37.44 2.46 7.19
N ILE A 90 -36.97 1.95 6.05
CA ILE A 90 -37.83 1.58 4.91
C ILE A 90 -38.83 0.49 5.31
N VAL A 91 -38.38 -0.58 5.97
CA VAL A 91 -39.26 -1.69 6.39
C VAL A 91 -40.31 -1.21 7.39
N ILE A 92 -39.93 -0.42 8.39
CA ILE A 92 -40.85 0.09 9.41
C ILE A 92 -41.91 1.02 8.77
N LEU A 93 -41.50 1.89 7.85
CA LEU A 93 -42.42 2.78 7.13
C LEU A 93 -43.40 2.01 6.25
N GLN A 94 -42.93 0.97 5.53
CA GLN A 94 -43.78 0.14 4.67
C GLN A 94 -44.80 -0.69 5.45
N GLN A 95 -44.49 -1.09 6.69
CA GLN A 95 -45.40 -1.87 7.54
C GLN A 95 -46.52 -1.05 8.19
N GLN A 96 -46.47 0.29 8.12
CA GLN A 96 -47.42 1.17 8.80
C GLN A 96 -48.20 2.07 7.85
N PRO A 97 -49.33 1.59 7.28
CA PRO A 97 -50.01 2.30 6.19
C PRO A 97 -50.92 3.46 6.63
N ARG A 98 -51.15 3.70 7.93
CA ARG A 98 -52.23 4.62 8.37
C ARG A 98 -51.78 5.88 9.09
N LYS A 99 -50.62 5.88 9.76
CA LYS A 99 -50.13 6.98 10.59
C LYS A 99 -48.69 6.75 11.01
N LEU A 100 -47.95 7.83 11.24
CA LEU A 100 -46.59 7.75 11.78
C LEU A 100 -46.68 7.22 13.22
N SER A 101 -46.05 6.08 13.50
CA SER A 101 -45.85 5.66 14.87
C SER A 101 -44.57 6.26 15.44
N GLN A 102 -44.48 6.23 16.77
CA GLN A 102 -43.24 6.51 17.48
C GLN A 102 -42.05 5.71 16.93
N VAL A 103 -42.24 4.41 16.62
CA VAL A 103 -41.19 3.53 16.07
C VAL A 103 -40.70 4.01 14.70
N SER A 104 -41.61 4.49 13.85
CA SER A 104 -41.28 5.04 12.52
C SER A 104 -40.56 6.37 12.63
N GLY A 105 -40.99 7.22 13.58
CA GLY A 105 -40.34 8.49 13.88
C GLY A 105 -38.91 8.31 14.40
N GLU A 106 -38.71 7.35 15.32
CA GLU A 106 -37.39 7.01 15.86
C GLU A 106 -36.44 6.47 14.77
N ALA A 107 -36.90 5.57 13.91
CA ALA A 107 -36.09 5.03 12.80
C ALA A 107 -35.68 6.14 11.80
N LEU A 108 -36.59 7.06 11.49
CA LEU A 108 -36.30 8.21 10.63
C LEU A 108 -35.33 9.21 11.28
N ALA A 109 -35.50 9.47 12.58
CA ALA A 109 -34.59 10.32 13.34
C ALA A 109 -33.18 9.72 13.44
N GLN A 110 -33.07 8.39 13.57
CA GLN A 110 -31.79 7.70 13.48
C GLN A 110 -31.13 7.93 12.12
N VAL A 111 -31.86 7.73 11.02
CA VAL A 111 -31.33 7.97 9.67
C VAL A 111 -30.89 9.43 9.50
N SER A 112 -31.66 10.42 9.96
CA SER A 112 -31.28 11.83 9.80
C SER A 112 -30.07 12.24 10.65
N SER A 113 -29.72 11.47 11.69
CA SER A 113 -28.53 11.70 12.52
C SER A 113 -27.22 11.19 11.91
N LEU A 114 -27.29 10.32 10.89
CA LEU A 114 -26.11 9.74 10.25
C LEU A 114 -25.32 10.79 9.45
N GLN A 115 -23.98 10.69 9.50
CA GLN A 115 -23.10 11.66 8.85
C GLN A 115 -23.14 11.58 7.32
N LEU A 116 -23.22 10.37 6.76
CA LEU A 116 -23.24 10.15 5.32
C LEU A 116 -24.54 10.62 4.64
N VAL A 117 -25.62 10.79 5.41
CA VAL A 117 -26.92 11.19 4.86
C VAL A 117 -26.85 12.67 4.42
N PRO A 118 -27.17 12.99 3.16
CA PRO A 118 -27.11 14.36 2.66
C PRO A 118 -28.06 15.29 3.40
N GLU A 119 -27.67 16.56 3.58
CA GLU A 119 -28.51 17.58 4.25
C GLU A 119 -29.88 17.76 3.59
N SER A 120 -29.97 17.58 2.27
CA SER A 120 -31.26 17.59 1.56
C SER A 120 -32.18 16.46 2.04
N ALA A 121 -31.63 15.26 2.23
CA ALA A 121 -32.38 14.11 2.73
C ALA A 121 -32.77 14.30 4.20
N LYS A 122 -31.86 14.81 5.04
CA LYS A 122 -32.16 15.17 6.44
C LYS A 122 -33.31 16.18 6.52
N THR A 123 -33.29 17.20 5.67
CA THR A 123 -34.35 18.23 5.61
C THR A 123 -35.70 17.63 5.22
N SER A 124 -35.73 16.72 4.24
CA SER A 124 -36.95 16.01 3.84
C SER A 124 -37.49 15.11 4.95
N ILE A 125 -36.61 14.38 5.64
CA ILE A 125 -36.99 13.53 6.78
C ILE A 125 -37.55 14.39 7.92
N ASN A 126 -36.86 15.46 8.30
CA ASN A 126 -37.29 16.33 9.40
C ASN A 126 -38.60 17.05 9.10
N SER A 127 -38.80 17.48 7.84
CA SER A 127 -40.08 18.05 7.39
C SER A 127 -41.22 17.05 7.55
N PHE A 128 -41.01 15.79 7.16
CA PHE A 128 -42.01 14.73 7.30
C PHE A 128 -42.34 14.44 8.78
N LEU A 129 -41.32 14.40 9.66
CA LEU A 129 -41.52 14.25 11.10
C LEU A 129 -42.37 15.39 11.69
N GLN A 130 -42.07 16.65 11.37
CA GLN A 130 -42.82 17.82 11.87
C GLN A 130 -44.26 17.88 11.34
N GLN A 131 -44.48 17.46 10.09
CA GLN A 131 -45.80 17.46 9.47
C GLN A 131 -46.73 16.41 10.09
N SER A 132 -46.17 15.34 10.66
CA SER A 132 -46.94 14.29 11.36
C SER A 132 -47.38 14.69 12.78
N ASP A 133 -46.62 15.56 13.46
CA ASP A 133 -46.98 16.15 14.76
C ASP A 133 -48.05 17.24 14.63
N SER A 134 -48.11 17.88 13.45
CA SER A 134 -49.08 18.92 13.12
C SER A 134 -50.42 18.28 12.78
N THR A 135 -51.22 17.92 13.78
CA THR A 135 -52.62 17.51 13.61
C THR A 135 -53.47 18.68 13.10
N VAL A 136 -53.29 19.08 11.84
CA VAL A 136 -54.26 19.92 11.14
C VAL A 136 -55.32 18.98 10.60
N GLU A 137 -56.47 18.92 11.27
CA GLU A 137 -57.69 18.34 10.73
C GLU A 137 -58.03 19.06 9.42
N LEU A 138 -57.52 18.56 8.30
CA LEU A 138 -57.92 19.02 6.97
C LEU A 138 -59.31 18.46 6.67
N PRO A 139 -60.36 19.30 6.55
CA PRO A 139 -61.71 18.84 6.31
C PRO A 139 -61.87 18.57 4.82
N SER A 140 -61.48 17.38 4.34
CA SER A 140 -61.98 16.77 3.07
C SER A 140 -61.22 15.53 2.57
N VAL A 141 -60.05 15.18 3.12
CA VAL A 141 -59.31 13.97 2.69
C VAL A 141 -59.16 13.01 3.88
N PRO A 142 -59.43 11.69 3.73
CA PRO A 142 -59.15 10.73 4.80
C PRO A 142 -57.68 10.83 5.21
N VAL A 143 -57.41 11.07 6.49
CA VAL A 143 -56.05 11.25 7.06
C VAL A 143 -55.07 10.13 6.62
N ALA A 144 -55.58 8.91 6.45
CA ALA A 144 -54.82 7.77 5.96
C ALA A 144 -54.26 7.98 4.54
N ASN A 145 -55.04 8.55 3.61
CA ASN A 145 -54.63 8.76 2.23
C ASN A 145 -53.57 9.86 2.10
N ALA A 146 -53.64 10.90 2.95
CA ALA A 146 -52.64 11.96 2.99
C ALA A 146 -51.30 11.42 3.52
N TYR A 147 -51.33 10.62 4.59
CA TYR A 147 -50.13 9.97 5.14
C TYR A 147 -49.49 9.02 4.12
N GLU A 148 -50.29 8.16 3.48
CA GLU A 148 -49.80 7.19 2.47
C GLU A 148 -49.03 7.89 1.35
N PHE A 149 -49.60 8.95 0.77
CA PHE A 149 -48.96 9.73 -0.30
C PHE A 149 -47.63 10.38 0.12
N HIS A 150 -47.56 10.94 1.35
CA HIS A 150 -46.32 11.55 1.84
C HIS A 150 -45.28 10.49 2.25
N SER A 151 -45.74 9.38 2.81
CA SER A 151 -44.90 8.25 3.19
C SER A 151 -44.29 7.56 1.96
N GLU A 152 -44.99 7.54 0.83
CA GLU A 152 -44.45 7.01 -0.42
C GLU A 152 -43.27 7.86 -0.93
N GLY A 153 -43.37 9.19 -0.85
CA GLY A 153 -42.30 10.11 -1.24
C GLY A 153 -41.04 9.94 -0.38
N ILE A 154 -41.19 9.81 0.95
CA ILE A 154 -40.03 9.59 1.83
C ILE A 154 -39.43 8.19 1.62
N VAL A 155 -40.26 7.16 1.42
CA VAL A 155 -39.78 5.80 1.11
C VAL A 155 -39.00 5.77 -0.20
N GLN A 156 -39.44 6.49 -1.24
CA GLN A 156 -38.68 6.61 -2.49
C GLN A 156 -37.32 7.30 -2.28
N LEU A 157 -37.27 8.35 -1.46
CA LEU A 157 -36.01 9.03 -1.11
C LEU A 157 -35.04 8.07 -0.39
N LEU A 158 -35.53 7.35 0.63
CA LEU A 158 -34.70 6.41 1.40
C LEU A 158 -34.19 5.26 0.51
N ASN A 159 -35.02 4.72 -0.40
CA ASN A 159 -34.58 3.70 -1.34
C ASN A 159 -33.48 4.22 -2.28
N LYS A 160 -33.62 5.43 -2.83
CA LYS A 160 -32.58 6.04 -3.67
C LYS A 160 -31.26 6.21 -2.91
N LEU A 161 -31.33 6.59 -1.63
CA LEU A 161 -30.15 6.74 -0.81
C LEU A 161 -29.51 5.39 -0.47
N LEU A 162 -30.33 4.38 -0.19
CA LEU A 162 -29.89 3.00 0.04
C LEU A 162 -29.17 2.43 -1.18
N ASP A 163 -29.75 2.59 -2.38
CA ASP A 163 -29.14 2.13 -3.63
C ASP A 163 -27.81 2.86 -3.88
N LYS A 164 -27.76 4.16 -3.61
CA LYS A 164 -26.53 4.93 -3.72
C LYS A 164 -25.46 4.40 -2.76
N PHE A 165 -25.77 4.23 -1.47
CA PHE A 165 -24.78 3.75 -0.49
C PHE A 165 -24.30 2.33 -0.78
N LYS A 166 -25.18 1.46 -1.28
CA LYS A 166 -24.77 0.12 -1.76
C LYS A 166 -23.83 0.18 -2.96
N SER A 167 -24.00 1.14 -3.86
CA SER A 167 -23.06 1.35 -4.97
C SER A 167 -21.72 1.85 -4.48
N GLU A 168 -21.73 2.85 -3.59
CA GLU A 168 -20.51 3.48 -3.06
C GLU A 168 -19.69 2.50 -2.21
N ILE A 169 -20.32 1.68 -1.35
CA ILE A 169 -19.59 0.66 -0.58
C ILE A 169 -19.00 -0.42 -1.50
N PHE A 170 -19.70 -0.80 -2.58
CA PHE A 170 -19.17 -1.74 -3.56
C PHE A 170 -17.97 -1.17 -4.32
N GLU A 171 -18.02 0.11 -4.69
CA GLU A 171 -16.88 0.82 -5.29
C GLU A 171 -15.70 0.91 -4.31
N LEU A 172 -15.98 1.24 -3.05
CA LEU A 172 -14.98 1.29 -1.96
C LEU A 172 -14.30 -0.08 -1.77
N GLU A 173 -15.05 -1.18 -1.72
CA GLU A 173 -14.51 -2.54 -1.61
C GLU A 173 -13.65 -2.94 -2.81
N ASN A 174 -14.02 -2.52 -4.03
CA ASN A 174 -13.23 -2.80 -5.22
C ASN A 174 -11.95 -1.95 -5.30
N ALA A 175 -12.03 -0.69 -4.86
CA ALA A 175 -10.87 0.18 -4.71
C ALA A 175 -9.89 -0.41 -3.70
N GLU A 176 -10.39 -0.89 -2.56
CA GLU A 176 -9.57 -1.54 -1.53
C GLU A 176 -8.87 -2.81 -2.05
N LYS A 177 -9.58 -3.69 -2.76
CA LYS A 177 -8.97 -4.89 -3.38
C LYS A 177 -7.83 -4.50 -4.32
N SER A 178 -8.03 -3.46 -5.12
CA SER A 178 -7.02 -2.96 -6.05
C SER A 178 -5.82 -2.37 -5.31
N ALA A 179 -6.07 -1.60 -4.25
CA ALA A 179 -5.02 -1.01 -3.40
C ALA A 179 -4.18 -2.09 -2.70
N VAL A 180 -4.83 -3.10 -2.10
CA VAL A 180 -4.17 -4.25 -1.46
C VAL A 180 -3.32 -5.03 -2.46
N GLN A 181 -3.86 -5.30 -3.65
CA GLN A 181 -3.11 -6.00 -4.70
C GLN A 181 -1.88 -5.20 -5.14
N ASN A 182 -2.05 -3.89 -5.41
CA ASN A 182 -0.95 -3.03 -5.84
C ASN A 182 0.15 -2.93 -4.78
N PHE A 183 -0.22 -2.74 -3.51
CA PHE A 183 0.72 -2.74 -2.40
C PHE A 183 1.44 -4.09 -2.27
N GLY A 184 0.71 -5.21 -2.39
CA GLY A 184 1.28 -6.56 -2.33
C GLY A 184 2.29 -6.82 -3.44
N LEU A 185 2.01 -6.39 -4.67
CA LEU A 185 2.95 -6.50 -5.79
C LEU A 185 4.19 -5.63 -5.59
N ASN A 186 4.02 -4.37 -5.19
CA ASN A 186 5.13 -3.44 -4.96
C ASN A 186 6.05 -3.91 -3.81
N SER A 187 5.46 -4.33 -2.69
CA SER A 187 6.22 -4.83 -1.54
C SER A 187 6.97 -6.12 -1.86
N ALA A 188 6.36 -7.04 -2.62
CA ALA A 188 7.01 -8.25 -3.08
C ALA A 188 8.18 -7.95 -4.04
N ASP A 189 8.00 -7.03 -4.98
CA ASP A 189 9.04 -6.63 -5.95
C ASP A 189 10.24 -5.96 -5.26
N LEU A 190 9.99 -5.02 -4.36
CA LEU A 190 11.04 -4.38 -3.55
C LEU A 190 11.79 -5.40 -2.68
N THR A 191 11.07 -6.34 -2.07
CA THR A 191 11.67 -7.40 -1.25
C THR A 191 12.54 -8.32 -2.09
N ALA A 192 12.04 -8.78 -3.25
CA ALA A 192 12.80 -9.63 -4.16
C ALA A 192 14.05 -8.91 -4.69
N THR A 193 13.91 -7.63 -5.03
CA THR A 193 15.04 -6.79 -5.46
C THR A 193 16.08 -6.66 -4.35
N ASN A 194 15.67 -6.47 -3.09
CA ASN A 194 16.60 -6.42 -1.97
C ASN A 194 17.35 -7.72 -1.72
N VAL A 195 16.69 -8.87 -1.91
CA VAL A 195 17.38 -10.17 -1.87
C VAL A 195 18.46 -10.23 -2.95
N GLN A 196 18.14 -9.87 -4.19
CA GLN A 196 19.11 -9.87 -5.28
C GLN A 196 20.29 -8.92 -5.01
N LEU A 197 20.01 -7.70 -4.55
CA LEU A 197 21.05 -6.72 -4.21
C LEU A 197 21.93 -7.21 -3.05
N ALA A 198 21.37 -7.93 -2.08
CA ALA A 198 22.12 -8.51 -0.98
C ALA A 198 23.02 -9.66 -1.46
N ASP A 199 22.51 -10.55 -2.32
CA ASP A 199 23.30 -11.63 -2.93
C ASP A 199 24.45 -11.06 -3.77
N ASP A 200 24.19 -10.03 -4.58
CA ASP A 200 25.20 -9.34 -5.37
C ASP A 200 26.25 -8.68 -4.47
N ARG A 201 25.84 -8.07 -3.35
CA ARG A 201 26.75 -7.44 -2.38
C ARG A 201 27.66 -8.50 -1.75
N ASP A 202 27.11 -9.64 -1.40
CA ASP A 202 27.87 -10.73 -0.77
C ASP A 202 28.83 -11.36 -1.78
N PHE A 203 28.41 -11.52 -3.03
CA PHE A 203 29.30 -11.91 -4.13
C PHE A 203 30.47 -10.93 -4.30
N GLN A 204 30.19 -9.62 -4.34
CA GLN A 204 31.24 -8.59 -4.45
C GLN A 204 32.17 -8.58 -3.24
N THR A 205 31.64 -8.86 -2.04
CA THR A 205 32.41 -8.94 -0.80
C THR A 205 33.38 -10.11 -0.83
N ASN A 206 32.92 -11.28 -1.28
CA ASN A 206 33.77 -12.46 -1.46
C ASN A 206 34.84 -12.21 -2.53
N ARG A 207 34.45 -11.66 -3.68
CA ARG A 207 35.40 -11.31 -4.76
C ARG A 207 36.47 -10.33 -4.29
N LYS A 208 36.11 -9.34 -3.46
CA LYS A 208 37.07 -8.42 -2.84
C LYS A 208 38.07 -9.18 -1.95
N ALA A 209 37.57 -10.06 -1.09
CA ALA A 209 38.42 -10.85 -0.19
C ALA A 209 39.38 -11.78 -0.96
N ASP A 210 38.91 -12.39 -2.05
CA ASP A 210 39.75 -13.24 -2.91
C ASP A 210 40.88 -12.43 -3.58
N ASN A 211 40.58 -11.23 -4.11
CA ASN A 211 41.62 -10.36 -4.68
C ASN A 211 42.61 -9.86 -3.60
N GLU A 212 42.14 -9.59 -2.39
CA GLU A 212 43.02 -9.21 -1.26
C GLU A 212 43.95 -10.37 -0.87
N ALA A 213 43.45 -11.61 -0.88
CA ALA A 213 44.26 -12.80 -0.62
C ALA A 213 45.28 -13.05 -1.75
N GLU A 214 44.86 -13.00 -3.01
CA GLU A 214 45.75 -13.18 -4.16
C GLU A 214 46.88 -12.14 -4.18
N LYS A 215 46.58 -10.89 -3.78
CA LYS A 215 47.59 -9.84 -3.64
C LYS A 215 48.63 -10.14 -2.55
N LEU A 216 48.25 -10.81 -1.46
CA LEU A 216 49.17 -11.17 -0.37
C LEU A 216 50.08 -12.34 -0.72
N GLU A 217 49.69 -13.18 -1.68
CA GLU A 217 50.47 -14.34 -2.15
C GLU A 217 51.53 -13.98 -3.21
N LYS A 218 51.48 -12.76 -3.77
CA LYS A 218 52.37 -12.25 -4.83
C LYS A 218 53.53 -11.43 -4.27
#